data_AF-A0A2H0APF4-F1
#
_entry.id   AF-A0A2H0APF4-F1
#
_cell.length_a   1.000
_cell.length_b   1.000
_cell.length_c   1.000
_cell.angle_alpha   90.00
_cell.angle_beta   90.00
_cell.angle_gamma   90.00
#
_symmetry.space_group_name_H-M   'P 1'
#
loop_
_entity.id
_entity.type
_entity.pdbx_description
1 polymer ?
#
loop_
_entity_poly.entity_id
_entity_poly.type
_entity_poly.pdbx_seq_one_letter_code
_entity_poly.pdbx_strand_id
1 'polypeptide(L)'
;MARIVHCHPGRTSYAYHVFTDLDFWDARKIVGDLASVRRNFSQEPPGREFPTQVVSEDISRSKKTKLENRIKKALVSPPRHLVVEGLLNDGFFEFDPLDYYPGRWNRKRMMHFTMHRLPLDNAALNSPYQTVVVEWKGEKIRVEKAKRKEKCDPMIRTKEESRKRLKVPACF
;
A
#
# COMPACT_ATOMS: atom_id res chain seq x y z
N MET A 1 -11.13 7.53 -2.62
CA MET A 1 -10.39 8.40 -1.67
C MET A 1 -10.28 7.62 -0.37
N ALA A 2 -9.23 7.84 0.42
CA ALA A 2 -9.05 7.07 1.64
C ALA A 2 -10.13 7.37 2.69
N ARG A 3 -10.59 6.30 3.34
CA ARG A 3 -11.56 6.34 4.43
C ARG A 3 -10.86 6.48 5.77
N ILE A 4 -11.56 7.07 6.73
CA ILE A 4 -11.11 7.26 8.11
C ILE A 4 -12.20 6.72 9.04
N VAL A 5 -11.80 5.85 9.97
CA VAL A 5 -12.65 5.38 11.07
C VAL A 5 -12.00 5.82 12.38
N HIS A 6 -12.73 6.56 13.21
CA HIS A 6 -12.21 6.96 14.52
C HIS A 6 -12.25 5.79 15.49
N CYS A 7 -11.16 5.57 16.22
CA CYS A 7 -11.16 4.62 17.31
C CYS A 7 -12.07 5.12 18.45
N HIS A 8 -12.82 4.21 19.07
CA HIS A 8 -13.63 4.55 20.22
C HIS A 8 -12.73 5.02 21.38
N PRO A 9 -13.04 6.15 22.07
CA PRO A 9 -12.19 6.69 23.13
C PRO A 9 -11.87 5.69 24.24
N GLY A 10 -12.82 4.82 24.61
CA GLY A 10 -12.60 3.75 25.60
C GLY A 10 -11.71 2.59 25.15
N ARG A 11 -11.23 2.58 23.89
CA ARG A 11 -10.37 1.53 23.33
C ARG A 11 -8.95 2.03 23.00
N THR A 12 -8.58 3.24 23.45
CA THR A 12 -7.30 3.86 23.11
C THR A 12 -6.81 4.76 24.24
N SER A 13 -5.49 4.82 24.44
CA SER A 13 -4.84 5.81 25.32
C SER A 13 -4.37 7.07 24.58
N TYR A 14 -4.47 7.09 23.24
CA TYR A 14 -4.05 8.21 22.42
C TYR A 14 -5.13 9.30 22.34
N ALA A 15 -4.71 10.58 22.41
CA ALA A 15 -5.59 11.73 22.16
C ALA A 15 -6.15 11.74 20.72
N TYR A 16 -5.43 11.12 19.78
CA TYR A 16 -5.91 10.89 18.42
C TYR A 16 -5.59 9.48 17.98
N HIS A 17 -6.61 8.75 17.52
CA HIS A 17 -6.46 7.42 16.97
C HIS A 17 -7.51 7.22 15.88
N VAL A 18 -7.04 6.99 14.66
CA VAL A 18 -7.89 6.62 13.52
C VAL A 18 -7.33 5.41 12.79
N PHE A 19 -8.23 4.67 12.14
CA PHE A 19 -7.93 3.63 11.17
C PHE A 19 -8.16 4.17 9.76
N THR A 20 -7.35 3.75 8.79
CA THR A 20 -7.49 4.12 7.38
C THR A 20 -7.23 2.93 6.48
N ASP A 21 -7.91 2.92 5.33
CA ASP A 21 -7.75 1.93 4.26
C ASP A 21 -6.49 2.15 3.42
N LEU A 22 -5.68 3.19 3.71
CA LEU A 22 -4.36 3.38 3.11
C LEU A 22 -3.39 2.26 3.50
N ASP A 23 -2.58 1.82 2.54
CA ASP A 23 -1.40 1.01 2.83
C ASP A 23 -0.48 1.70 3.85
N PHE A 24 0.16 0.90 4.71
CA PHE A 24 1.01 1.39 5.80
C PHE A 24 2.10 2.36 5.32
N TRP A 25 2.75 2.07 4.20
CA TRP A 25 3.84 2.90 3.70
C TRP A 25 3.35 4.19 3.05
N ASP A 26 2.21 4.12 2.34
CA ASP A 26 1.56 5.30 1.78
C ASP A 26 1.12 6.23 2.91
N ALA A 27 0.47 5.69 3.93
CA ALA A 27 0.08 6.43 5.12
C ALA A 27 1.29 7.06 5.82
N ARG A 28 2.39 6.31 6.01
CA ARG A 28 3.62 6.87 6.60
C ARG A 28 4.15 8.07 5.84
N LYS A 29 4.12 8.04 4.50
CA LYS A 29 4.53 9.16 3.65
C LYS A 29 3.58 10.36 3.74
N ILE A 30 2.27 10.10 3.75
CA ILE A 30 1.22 11.14 3.81
C ILE A 30 1.18 11.83 5.18
N VAL A 31 1.27 11.05 6.26
CA VAL A 31 1.22 11.53 7.63
C VAL A 31 2.49 12.33 7.95
N GLY A 32 3.66 11.81 7.56
CA GLY A 32 4.93 12.46 7.81
C GLY A 32 5.22 12.58 9.31
N ASP A 33 5.46 13.80 9.77
CA ASP A 33 5.80 14.16 11.14
C ASP A 33 4.58 14.54 12.01
N LEU A 34 3.36 14.49 11.46
CA LEU A 34 2.16 14.94 12.16
C LEU A 34 1.63 13.95 13.20
N ALA A 35 1.91 12.66 13.03
CA ALA A 35 1.44 11.58 13.90
C ALA A 35 2.26 10.30 13.66
N SER A 36 2.13 9.33 14.54
CA SER A 36 2.73 8.01 14.38
C SER A 36 1.83 7.10 13.53
N VAL A 37 2.44 6.29 12.66
CA VAL A 37 1.73 5.32 11.83
C VAL A 37 2.07 3.90 12.27
N ARG A 38 1.04 3.07 12.46
CA ARG A 38 1.15 1.67 12.89
C ARG A 38 0.34 0.76 11.97
N ARG A 39 0.70 -0.52 11.91
CA ARG A 39 -0.10 -1.52 11.20
C ARG A 39 -1.30 -1.92 12.05
N ASN A 40 -2.43 -2.14 11.40
CA ASN A 40 -3.62 -2.67 12.05
C ASN A 40 -3.68 -4.19 11.88
N PHE A 41 -3.67 -4.90 13.00
CA PHE A 41 -3.86 -6.35 13.07
C PHE A 41 -5.16 -6.73 13.79
N SER A 42 -6.02 -5.75 14.12
CA SER A 42 -7.29 -6.02 14.81
C SER A 42 -8.36 -6.54 13.83
N GLN A 43 -9.43 -7.08 14.42
CA GLN A 43 -10.65 -7.46 13.69
C GLN A 43 -11.72 -6.35 13.73
N GLU A 44 -11.53 -5.32 14.55
CA GLU A 44 -12.46 -4.20 14.71
C GLU A 44 -11.71 -2.85 14.74
N PRO A 45 -11.72 -2.08 13.64
CA PRO A 45 -12.09 -2.50 12.29
C PRO A 45 -11.07 -3.52 11.72
N PRO A 46 -11.47 -4.40 10.77
CA PRO A 46 -10.59 -5.44 10.26
C PRO A 46 -9.34 -4.88 9.58
N GLY A 47 -8.16 -5.41 9.93
CA GLY A 47 -6.88 -5.03 9.31
C GLY A 47 -6.81 -5.28 7.80
N ARG A 48 -7.59 -6.24 7.26
CA ARG A 48 -7.66 -6.46 5.80
C ARG A 48 -8.30 -5.27 5.08
N GLU A 49 -9.27 -4.60 5.70
CA GLU A 49 -9.98 -3.46 5.12
C GLU A 49 -9.34 -2.12 5.52
N PHE A 50 -8.90 -2.01 6.78
CA PHE A 50 -8.26 -0.84 7.35
C PHE A 50 -6.88 -1.22 7.90
N PRO A 51 -5.85 -1.38 7.05
CA PRO A 51 -4.57 -1.97 7.42
C PRO A 51 -3.66 -1.04 8.23
N THR A 52 -4.06 0.22 8.41
CA THR A 52 -3.22 1.23 9.01
C THR A 52 -3.94 1.98 10.12
N GLN A 53 -3.23 2.16 11.22
CA GLN A 53 -3.60 3.03 12.33
C GLN A 53 -2.73 4.29 12.29
N VAL A 54 -3.33 5.44 12.57
CA VAL A 54 -2.62 6.72 12.75
C VAL A 54 -2.95 7.23 14.15
N VAL A 55 -1.91 7.38 14.97
CA VAL A 55 -2.03 7.68 16.40
C VAL A 55 -1.17 8.87 16.82
N SER A 56 -1.65 9.66 17.77
CA SER A 56 -0.87 10.72 18.43
C SER A 56 -1.24 10.82 19.90
N GLU A 57 -0.23 10.94 20.75
CA GLU A 57 -0.38 11.14 22.20
C GLU A 57 -0.92 12.54 22.51
N ASP A 58 -0.44 13.54 21.78
CA ASP A 58 -0.95 14.91 21.78
C ASP A 58 -1.07 15.40 20.33
N ILE A 59 -2.14 16.12 19.99
CA ILE A 59 -2.30 16.77 18.69
C ILE A 59 -3.19 18.00 18.80
N SER A 60 -2.72 19.12 18.26
CA SER A 60 -3.54 20.32 18.17
C SER A 60 -4.69 20.16 17.17
N ARG A 61 -5.77 20.91 17.36
CA ARG A 61 -6.92 20.92 16.43
C ARG A 61 -6.50 21.23 14.98
N SER A 62 -5.56 22.15 14.78
CA SER A 62 -5.05 22.51 13.45
C SER A 62 -4.26 21.37 12.79
N LYS A 63 -3.39 20.68 13.56
CA LYS A 63 -2.65 19.51 13.08
C LYS A 63 -3.60 18.35 12.75
N LYS A 64 -4.61 18.11 13.58
CA LYS A 64 -5.66 17.10 13.33
C LYS A 64 -6.38 17.36 12.01
N THR A 65 -6.89 18.57 11.78
CA THR A 65 -7.57 18.93 10.52
C THR A 65 -6.64 18.77 9.32
N LYS A 66 -5.37 19.19 9.44
CA LYS A 66 -4.37 19.04 8.38
C LYS A 66 -4.11 17.57 8.05
N LEU A 67 -3.98 16.73 9.08
CA LEU A 67 -3.76 15.30 8.96
C LEU A 67 -4.94 14.59 8.26
N GLU A 68 -6.16 14.82 8.73
CA GLU A 68 -7.37 14.25 8.13
C GLU A 68 -7.55 14.69 6.67
N ASN A 69 -7.24 15.95 6.35
CA ASN A 69 -7.30 16.46 4.98
C ASN A 69 -6.27 15.79 4.07
N ARG A 70 -5.06 15.51 4.56
CA ARG A 70 -4.02 14.80 3.81
C ARG A 70 -4.46 13.35 3.52
N ILE A 71 -4.99 12.67 4.53
CA ILE A 71 -5.47 11.28 4.41
C ILE A 71 -6.65 11.22 3.42
N LYS A 72 -7.69 12.04 3.60
CA LYS A 72 -8.90 12.03 2.74
C LYS A 72 -8.59 12.28 1.26
N LYS A 73 -7.56 13.08 0.94
CA LYS A 73 -7.15 13.36 -0.45
C LYS A 73 -6.35 12.22 -1.09
N ALA A 74 -5.85 11.27 -0.28
CA ALA A 74 -5.02 10.20 -0.78
C ALA A 74 -5.84 9.16 -1.59
N LEU A 75 -5.21 8.68 -2.65
CA LEU A 75 -5.68 7.52 -3.40
C LEU A 75 -5.29 6.24 -2.68
N VAL A 76 -6.25 5.34 -2.57
CA VAL A 76 -6.06 4.01 -1.97
C VAL A 76 -5.47 3.06 -3.02
N SER A 77 -4.87 1.98 -2.56
CA SER A 77 -4.42 0.87 -3.37
C SER A 77 -4.53 -0.41 -2.56
N PRO A 78 -4.51 -1.58 -3.21
CA PRO A 78 -4.47 -2.85 -2.49
C PRO A 78 -3.37 -2.83 -1.42
N PRO A 79 -3.71 -3.11 -0.16
CA PRO A 79 -2.72 -3.19 0.90
C PRO A 79 -1.63 -4.20 0.58
N ARG A 80 -0.35 -3.85 0.79
CA ARG A 80 0.77 -4.69 0.33
C ARG A 80 0.81 -6.06 0.97
N HIS A 81 0.37 -6.15 2.23
CA HIS A 81 0.33 -7.41 2.95
C HIS A 81 -0.70 -8.38 2.34
N LEU A 82 -1.83 -7.89 1.82
CA LEU A 82 -2.83 -8.72 1.12
C LEU A 82 -2.29 -9.25 -0.21
N VAL A 83 -1.54 -8.43 -0.94
CA VAL A 83 -0.88 -8.84 -2.18
C VAL A 83 0.15 -9.94 -1.90
N VAL A 84 0.97 -9.76 -0.87
CA VAL A 84 1.96 -10.76 -0.45
C VAL A 84 1.27 -12.03 0.02
N GLU A 85 0.21 -11.94 0.82
CA GLU A 85 -0.59 -13.07 1.31
C GLU A 85 -1.16 -13.90 0.14
N GLY A 86 -1.84 -13.26 -0.83
CA GLY A 86 -2.37 -13.97 -2.01
C GLY A 86 -1.27 -14.62 -2.85
N LEU A 87 -0.15 -13.92 -3.06
CA LEU A 87 1.00 -14.48 -3.78
C LEU A 87 1.68 -15.66 -3.07
N LEU A 88 1.59 -15.74 -1.74
CA LEU A 88 2.13 -16.85 -0.95
C LEU A 88 1.16 -18.03 -0.90
N ASN A 89 -0.13 -17.76 -0.71
CA ASN A 89 -1.15 -18.79 -0.50
C ASN A 89 -1.67 -19.36 -1.83
N ASP A 90 -2.01 -18.49 -2.78
CA ASP A 90 -2.72 -18.87 -4.01
C ASP A 90 -1.81 -18.79 -5.25
N GLY A 91 -0.62 -18.22 -5.10
CA GLY A 91 0.32 -17.98 -6.20
C GLY A 91 -0.03 -16.76 -7.07
N PHE A 92 -1.20 -16.15 -6.84
CA PHE A 92 -1.66 -14.93 -7.48
C PHE A 92 -2.47 -14.05 -6.51
N PHE A 93 -2.61 -12.78 -6.83
CA PHE A 93 -3.52 -11.84 -6.18
C PHE A 93 -4.30 -11.11 -7.28
N GLU A 94 -5.62 -11.09 -7.19
CA GLU A 94 -6.50 -10.48 -8.18
C GLU A 94 -7.43 -9.49 -7.49
N PHE A 95 -7.62 -8.31 -8.09
CA PHE A 95 -8.49 -7.27 -7.55
C PHE A 95 -9.20 -6.49 -8.66
N ASP A 96 -10.38 -5.96 -8.33
CA ASP A 96 -11.06 -4.97 -9.16
C ASP A 96 -10.39 -3.60 -8.97
N PRO A 97 -9.82 -2.99 -10.03
CA PRO A 97 -9.20 -1.69 -9.93
C PRO A 97 -10.17 -0.57 -9.53
N LEU A 98 -11.47 -0.71 -9.75
CA LEU A 98 -12.48 0.29 -9.39
C LEU A 98 -12.73 0.35 -7.88
N ASP A 99 -12.37 -0.69 -7.13
CA ASP A 99 -12.39 -0.66 -5.67
C ASP A 99 -11.37 0.34 -5.08
N TYR A 100 -10.32 0.66 -5.85
CA TYR A 100 -9.18 1.46 -5.37
C TYR A 100 -8.99 2.76 -6.15
N TYR A 101 -9.28 2.75 -7.45
CA TYR A 101 -8.95 3.84 -8.37
C TYR A 101 -10.20 4.57 -8.87
N PRO A 102 -10.12 5.87 -9.18
CA PRO A 102 -11.25 6.60 -9.74
C PRO A 102 -11.69 6.00 -11.09
N GLY A 103 -12.98 5.73 -11.27
CA GLY A 103 -13.51 5.15 -12.52
C GLY A 103 -13.29 6.00 -13.77
N ARG A 104 -13.04 7.31 -13.62
CA ARG A 104 -12.62 8.20 -14.72
C ARG A 104 -11.20 7.94 -15.25
N TRP A 105 -10.41 7.10 -14.57
CA TRP A 105 -9.06 6.77 -15.04
C TRP A 105 -9.12 5.69 -16.11
N ASN A 106 -8.32 5.84 -17.16
CA ASN A 106 -8.16 4.79 -18.15
C ASN A 106 -7.31 3.62 -17.61
N ARG A 107 -7.42 2.45 -18.26
CA ARG A 107 -6.68 1.24 -17.88
C ARG A 107 -5.17 1.44 -17.81
N LYS A 108 -4.60 2.23 -18.73
CA LYS A 108 -3.16 2.52 -18.75
C LYS A 108 -2.71 3.26 -17.50
N ARG A 109 -3.49 4.22 -17.03
CA ARG A 109 -3.21 4.99 -15.81
C ARG A 109 -3.35 4.12 -14.56
N MET A 110 -4.40 3.31 -14.47
CA MET A 110 -4.59 2.36 -13.36
C MET A 110 -3.43 1.37 -13.28
N MET A 111 -3.02 0.79 -14.41
CA MET A 111 -1.88 -0.13 -14.49
C MET A 111 -0.56 0.56 -14.11
N HIS A 112 -0.32 1.77 -14.61
CA HIS A 112 0.86 2.56 -14.25
C HIS A 112 0.94 2.78 -12.73
N PHE A 113 -0.16 3.17 -12.09
CA PHE A 113 -0.20 3.35 -10.64
C PHE A 113 0.00 2.03 -9.89
N THR A 114 -0.62 0.94 -10.35
CA THR A 114 -0.46 -0.39 -9.76
C THR A 114 1.01 -0.82 -9.74
N MET A 115 1.68 -0.74 -10.89
CA MET A 115 3.10 -1.12 -11.02
C MET A 115 4.04 -0.34 -10.09
N HIS A 116 3.71 0.91 -9.78
CA HIS A 116 4.55 1.78 -8.93
C HIS A 116 4.25 1.62 -7.43
N ARG A 117 3.10 1.08 -7.06
CA ARG A 117 2.68 0.90 -5.66
C ARG A 117 2.90 -0.49 -5.12
N LEU A 118 2.81 -1.49 -5.99
CA LEU A 118 2.99 -2.86 -5.57
C LEU A 118 4.46 -3.13 -5.21
N PRO A 119 4.73 -3.98 -4.21
CA PRO A 119 6.08 -4.31 -3.78
C PRO A 119 6.71 -5.35 -4.72
N LEU A 120 6.74 -5.06 -6.02
CA LEU A 120 7.18 -6.01 -7.07
C LEU A 120 8.65 -6.40 -6.94
N ASP A 121 9.46 -5.57 -6.32
CA ASP A 121 10.89 -5.81 -6.06
C ASP A 121 11.16 -6.40 -4.66
N ASN A 122 10.11 -6.72 -3.89
CA ASN A 122 10.29 -7.35 -2.58
C ASN A 122 10.94 -8.73 -2.75
N ALA A 123 11.99 -9.01 -1.98
CA ALA A 123 12.71 -10.28 -2.01
C ALA A 123 11.81 -11.51 -1.79
N ALA A 124 10.70 -11.36 -1.07
CA ALA A 124 9.71 -12.43 -0.89
C ALA A 124 8.95 -12.78 -2.19
N LEU A 125 8.93 -11.87 -3.16
CA LEU A 125 8.18 -12.00 -4.42
C LEU A 125 9.09 -12.08 -5.65
N ASN A 126 10.31 -11.55 -5.55
CA ASN A 126 11.26 -11.45 -6.65
C ASN A 126 12.59 -12.07 -6.23
N SER A 127 13.03 -13.07 -6.99
CA SER A 127 14.26 -13.82 -6.76
C SER A 127 15.01 -14.02 -8.08
N PRO A 128 16.25 -14.56 -8.06
CA PRO A 128 16.96 -14.83 -9.30
C PRO A 128 16.23 -15.78 -10.26
N TYR A 129 15.28 -16.56 -9.76
CA TYR A 129 14.53 -17.55 -10.55
C TYR A 129 13.05 -17.18 -10.72
N GLN A 130 12.56 -16.18 -9.99
CA GLN A 130 11.15 -15.81 -9.98
C GLN A 130 10.97 -14.30 -10.12
N THR A 131 9.92 -13.91 -10.82
CA THR A 131 9.50 -12.52 -10.95
C THR A 131 8.00 -12.42 -10.71
N VAL A 132 7.53 -11.21 -10.50
CA VAL A 132 6.10 -10.92 -10.49
C VAL A 132 5.70 -10.35 -11.84
N VAL A 133 4.58 -10.82 -12.37
CA VAL A 133 3.90 -10.26 -13.54
C VAL A 133 2.62 -9.58 -13.06
N VAL A 134 2.34 -8.40 -13.59
CA VAL A 134 1.09 -7.67 -13.35
C VAL A 134 0.43 -7.45 -14.69
N GLU A 135 -0.80 -7.97 -14.85
CA GLU A 135 -1.52 -7.90 -16.11
C GLU A 135 -3.03 -7.76 -15.89
N TRP A 136 -3.73 -7.37 -16.96
CA TRP A 136 -5.18 -7.37 -16.97
C TRP A 136 -5.71 -8.77 -17.24
N LYS A 137 -6.67 -9.23 -16.44
CA LYS A 137 -7.49 -10.42 -16.69
C LYS A 137 -8.95 -9.97 -16.78
N GLY A 138 -9.41 -9.73 -18.00
CA GLY A 138 -10.72 -9.11 -18.25
C GLY A 138 -10.79 -7.70 -17.66
N GLU A 139 -11.69 -7.50 -16.69
CA GLU A 139 -11.88 -6.22 -15.98
C GLU A 139 -11.01 -6.08 -14.72
N LYS A 140 -10.28 -7.13 -14.33
CA LYS A 140 -9.48 -7.12 -13.11
C LYS A 140 -7.99 -7.02 -13.40
N ILE A 141 -7.23 -6.60 -12.39
CA ILE A 141 -5.77 -6.66 -12.43
C ILE A 141 -5.33 -7.88 -11.60
N ARG A 142 -4.49 -8.71 -12.21
CA ARG A 142 -3.89 -9.89 -11.59
C ARG A 142 -2.39 -9.68 -11.43
N VAL A 143 -1.91 -10.04 -10.25
CA VAL A 143 -0.50 -10.06 -9.86
C VAL A 143 -0.15 -11.51 -9.63
N GLU A 144 0.84 -12.05 -10.33
CA GLU A 144 1.18 -13.47 -10.20
C GLU A 144 2.68 -13.74 -10.25
N LYS A 145 3.10 -14.84 -9.63
CA LYS A 145 4.48 -15.31 -9.71
C LYS A 145 4.72 -15.99 -11.06
N ALA A 146 5.76 -15.54 -11.75
CA ALA A 146 6.25 -16.19 -12.96
C ALA A 146 7.69 -16.70 -12.73
N LYS A 147 7.99 -17.89 -13.25
CA LYS A 147 9.37 -18.38 -13.30
C LYS A 147 10.12 -17.62 -14.40
N ARG A 148 11.34 -17.20 -14.09
CA ARG A 148 12.25 -16.65 -15.09
C ARG A 148 12.78 -17.79 -15.95
N LYS A 149 12.97 -17.52 -17.24
CA LYS A 149 13.59 -18.49 -18.17
C LYS A 149 15.05 -18.75 -17.82
N GLU A 150 15.73 -17.74 -17.29
CA GLU A 150 17.14 -17.77 -16.94
C GLU A 150 17.35 -17.14 -15.57
N LYS A 151 18.45 -17.52 -14.89
CA LYS A 151 18.84 -16.93 -13.61
C LYS A 151 19.20 -15.46 -13.83
N CYS A 152 18.54 -14.57 -13.10
CA CYS A 152 18.83 -13.14 -13.12
C CYS A 152 19.44 -12.74 -11.77
N ASP A 153 20.75 -12.52 -11.73
CA ASP A 153 21.42 -11.94 -10.56
C ASP A 153 21.47 -10.41 -10.74
N PRO A 154 20.59 -9.64 -10.07
CA PRO A 154 20.53 -8.20 -10.25
C PRO A 154 21.76 -7.52 -9.63
N MET A 155 22.79 -7.36 -10.44
CA MET A 155 24.03 -6.63 -10.12
C MET A 155 23.79 -5.13 -10.28
N ILE A 156 24.02 -4.35 -9.22
CA ILE A 156 23.91 -2.89 -9.27
C ILE A 156 25.17 -2.37 -9.97
N ARG A 157 25.01 -1.87 -11.18
CA ARG A 157 26.10 -1.32 -11.99
C ARG A 157 26.07 0.21 -12.00
N THR A 158 24.90 0.81 -11.77
CA THR A 158 24.71 2.25 -11.88
C THR A 158 24.12 2.89 -10.63
N LYS A 159 24.37 4.19 -10.47
CA LYS A 159 23.76 5.02 -9.41
C LYS A 159 22.23 5.05 -9.51
N GLU A 160 21.68 4.96 -10.72
CA GLU A 160 20.24 4.89 -10.96
C GLU A 160 19.62 3.58 -10.46
N GLU A 161 20.27 2.44 -10.72
CA GLU A 161 19.84 1.14 -10.19
C GLU A 161 19.90 1.10 -8.66
N SER A 162 20.93 1.70 -8.07
CA SER A 162 21.04 1.86 -6.62
C SER A 162 19.86 2.68 -6.06
N ARG A 163 19.55 3.83 -6.68
CA ARG A 163 18.40 4.67 -6.29
C ARG A 163 17.05 3.96 -6.44
N LYS A 164 16.87 3.15 -7.49
CA LYS A 164 15.64 2.37 -7.71
C LYS A 164 15.38 1.40 -6.56
N ARG A 165 16.40 0.74 -6.01
CA ARG A 165 16.24 -0.17 -4.85
C ARG A 165 15.93 0.54 -3.54
N LEU A 166 16.36 1.79 -3.37
CA LEU A 166 16.01 2.60 -2.19
C LEU A 166 14.57 3.14 -2.28
N LYS A 167 13.93 3.07 -3.45
CA LYS A 167 12.57 3.57 -3.66
C LYS A 167 11.59 2.62 -2.97
N VAL A 168 11.04 3.07 -1.84
CA VAL A 168 9.82 2.45 -1.29
C VAL A 168 8.71 2.62 -2.33
N PRO A 169 8.05 1.54 -2.79
CA PRO A 169 6.89 1.64 -3.66
C PRO A 169 5.93 2.67 -3.06
N ALA A 170 5.55 3.67 -3.83
CA ALA A 170 4.68 4.77 -3.42
C ALA A 170 4.37 5.61 -4.66
N CYS A 171 3.17 6.18 -4.74
CA CYS A 171 2.80 7.14 -5.81
C CYS A 171 2.63 8.58 -5.30
N PHE A 172 3.16 8.89 -4.12
CA PHE A 172 3.13 10.23 -3.53
C PHE A 172 4.53 10.81 -3.39
#